data_AF-A0A1G1XKZ1-F1
#
_entry.id   AF-A0A1G1XKZ1-F1
#
_cell.length_a   1.000
_cell.length_b   1.000
_cell.length_c   1.000
_cell.angle_alpha   90.00
_cell.angle_beta   90.00
_cell.angle_gamma   90.00
#
_symmetry.space_group_name_H-M   'P 1'
#
loop_
_entity.id
_entity.type
_entity.pdbx_description
1 polymer ?
#
loop_
_entity_poly.entity_id
_entity_poly.type
_entity_poly.pdbx_seq_one_letter_code
_entity_poly.pdbx_strand_id
1 'polypeptide(L)'
;MRKPEDIKTNVEKLKDGLTVGTVSPENFLESVLALDQADKSSDNSIRNREVLLSHEVKKIFSDQALTQRTRYLYFSLLSLVCFHLGQDLAIVGKHEEAVIHFKESLEAGENRQRVEAGEEYQDWILYIQGTIAYLENNLVELERCFNEIKETNKDVLERLLNGLNQRGKPDYKIDYINVFK
;
A
#
# COMPACT_ATOMS: atom_id res chain seq x y z
N MET A 1 -12.58 -38.09 14.85
CA MET A 1 -11.90 -36.78 14.83
C MET A 1 -12.49 -35.97 13.69
N ARG A 2 -13.25 -34.90 13.96
CA ARG A 2 -13.61 -33.94 12.91
C ARG A 2 -12.34 -33.15 12.58
N LYS A 3 -12.04 -32.95 11.29
CA LYS A 3 -10.98 -32.04 10.86
C LYS A 3 -11.31 -30.65 11.42
N PRO A 4 -10.32 -29.83 11.81
CA PRO A 4 -10.58 -28.42 12.09
C PRO A 4 -11.22 -27.85 10.82
N GLU A 5 -12.45 -27.36 10.92
CA GLU A 5 -12.99 -26.51 9.87
C GLU A 5 -12.11 -25.27 9.84
N ASP A 6 -11.47 -25.00 8.70
CA ASP A 6 -10.69 -23.78 8.51
C ASP A 6 -11.63 -22.59 8.77
N ILE A 7 -11.45 -21.94 9.93
CA ILE A 7 -12.27 -20.79 10.33
C ILE A 7 -11.89 -19.65 9.41
N LYS A 8 -12.74 -19.37 8.41
CA LYS A 8 -12.59 -18.23 7.51
C LYS A 8 -12.48 -16.94 8.32
N THR A 9 -11.47 -16.16 7.98
CA THR A 9 -11.22 -14.82 8.50
C THR A 9 -12.33 -13.85 8.06
N ASN A 10 -12.42 -12.68 8.71
CA ASN A 10 -13.44 -11.69 8.37
C ASN A 10 -13.31 -11.20 6.92
N VAL A 11 -12.07 -11.01 6.43
CA VAL A 11 -11.84 -10.54 5.06
C VAL A 11 -12.15 -11.59 4.00
N GLU A 12 -11.95 -12.88 4.30
CA GLU A 12 -12.38 -13.97 3.41
C GLU A 12 -13.90 -14.06 3.29
N LYS A 13 -14.64 -13.84 4.39
CA LYS A 13 -16.11 -13.77 4.35
C LYS A 13 -16.59 -12.59 3.49
N LEU A 14 -15.90 -11.45 3.57
CA LEU A 14 -16.19 -10.30 2.70
C LEU A 14 -15.93 -10.62 1.23
N LYS A 15 -14.83 -11.31 0.91
CA LYS A 15 -14.52 -11.78 -0.45
C LYS A 15 -15.62 -12.71 -0.99
N ASP A 16 -16.02 -13.70 -0.21
CA ASP A 16 -17.10 -14.62 -0.59
C ASP A 16 -18.38 -13.84 -0.88
N GLY A 17 -18.74 -12.92 0.04
CA GLY A 17 -19.94 -12.10 -0.09
C GLY A 17 -19.92 -11.21 -1.33
N LEU A 18 -18.78 -10.59 -1.64
CA LEU A 18 -18.57 -9.80 -2.85
C LEU A 18 -18.73 -10.66 -4.11
N THR A 19 -18.11 -11.86 -4.12
CA THR A 19 -18.09 -12.75 -5.29
C THR A 19 -19.48 -13.28 -5.65
N VAL A 20 -20.33 -13.53 -4.65
CA VAL A 20 -21.71 -13.98 -4.86
C VAL A 20 -22.74 -12.85 -4.89
N GLY A 21 -22.30 -11.58 -4.78
CA GLY A 21 -23.15 -10.40 -4.87
C GLY A 21 -24.00 -10.08 -3.64
N THR A 22 -23.68 -10.67 -2.47
CA THR A 22 -24.35 -10.35 -1.19
C THR A 22 -23.71 -9.16 -0.47
N VAL A 23 -22.50 -8.77 -0.87
CA VAL A 23 -21.81 -7.55 -0.43
C VAL A 23 -21.53 -6.69 -1.66
N SER A 24 -21.89 -5.40 -1.63
CA SER A 24 -21.56 -4.49 -2.72
C SER A 24 -20.06 -4.17 -2.76
N PRO A 25 -19.51 -3.79 -3.92
CA PRO A 25 -18.12 -3.34 -4.02
C PRO A 25 -17.75 -2.24 -3.02
N GLU A 26 -18.61 -1.24 -2.81
CA GLU A 26 -18.37 -0.15 -1.87
C GLU A 26 -18.30 -0.65 -0.42
N ASN A 27 -19.28 -1.43 0.00
CA ASN A 27 -19.33 -1.99 1.36
C ASN A 27 -18.15 -2.93 1.61
N PHE A 28 -17.73 -3.68 0.60
CA PHE A 28 -16.52 -4.50 0.65
C PHE A 28 -15.29 -3.63 0.95
N LEU A 29 -15.06 -2.57 0.17
CA LEU A 29 -13.91 -1.68 0.35
C LEU A 29 -13.90 -0.98 1.71
N GLU A 30 -15.04 -0.45 2.15
CA GLU A 30 -15.17 0.20 3.46
C GLU A 30 -14.88 -0.79 4.60
N SER A 31 -15.38 -2.02 4.49
CA SER A 31 -15.16 -3.06 5.50
C SER A 31 -13.71 -3.53 5.55
N VAL A 32 -13.05 -3.68 4.39
CA VAL A 32 -11.62 -4.02 4.34
C VAL A 32 -10.77 -2.90 4.94
N LEU A 33 -11.07 -1.64 4.63
CA LEU A 33 -10.38 -0.50 5.22
C LEU A 33 -10.55 -0.46 6.75
N ALA A 34 -11.75 -0.72 7.25
CA ALA A 34 -12.00 -0.78 8.69
C ALA A 34 -11.20 -1.91 9.36
N LEU A 35 -11.05 -3.06 8.71
CA LEU A 35 -10.22 -4.16 9.20
C LEU A 35 -8.72 -3.80 9.20
N ASP A 36 -8.25 -3.07 8.18
CA ASP A 36 -6.86 -2.58 8.10
C ASP A 36 -6.54 -1.58 9.23
N GLN A 37 -7.50 -0.73 9.60
CA GLN A 37 -7.33 0.29 10.64
C GLN A 37 -7.56 -0.22 12.08
N ALA A 38 -8.26 -1.35 12.24
CA ALA A 38 -8.67 -1.84 13.56
C ALA A 38 -7.53 -2.43 14.40
N ASP A 39 -6.45 -2.91 13.77
CA ASP A 39 -5.31 -3.49 14.46
C ASP A 39 -4.02 -3.04 13.77
N LYS A 40 -3.00 -2.70 14.56
CA LYS A 40 -1.65 -2.38 14.05
C LYS A 40 -0.84 -3.64 13.71
N SER A 41 -1.44 -4.81 13.82
CA SER A 41 -0.81 -6.08 13.42
C SER A 41 -0.69 -6.19 11.90
N SER A 42 0.52 -6.51 11.44
CA SER A 42 0.81 -6.84 10.04
C SER A 42 -0.08 -7.96 9.49
N ASP A 43 -0.62 -8.84 10.34
CA ASP A 43 -1.42 -10.00 9.92
C ASP A 43 -2.70 -9.61 9.19
N ASN A 44 -3.36 -8.52 9.58
CA ASN A 44 -4.56 -8.05 8.90
C ASN A 44 -4.21 -7.47 7.54
N SER A 45 -3.17 -6.63 7.46
CA SER A 45 -2.69 -6.07 6.20
C SER A 45 -2.27 -7.16 5.21
N ILE A 46 -1.63 -8.24 5.67
CA ILE A 46 -1.25 -9.39 4.83
C ILE A 46 -2.50 -10.02 4.21
N ARG A 47 -3.50 -10.36 5.04
CA ARG A 47 -4.73 -11.01 4.59
C ARG A 47 -5.58 -10.11 3.70
N ASN A 48 -5.66 -8.83 4.04
CA ASN A 48 -6.34 -7.81 3.25
C ASN A 48 -5.70 -7.72 1.86
N ARG A 49 -4.37 -7.66 1.79
CA ARG A 49 -3.63 -7.68 0.52
C ARG A 49 -3.92 -8.93 -0.29
N GLU A 50 -3.85 -10.12 0.31
CA GLU A 50 -4.10 -11.39 -0.38
C GLU A 50 -5.51 -11.42 -1.00
N VAL A 51 -6.52 -10.96 -0.25
CA VAL A 51 -7.89 -10.88 -0.75
C VAL A 51 -8.01 -9.84 -1.86
N LEU A 52 -7.49 -8.62 -1.67
CA LEU A 52 -7.55 -7.55 -2.67
C LEU A 52 -6.84 -7.95 -3.97
N LEU A 53 -5.71 -8.66 -3.88
CA LEU A 53 -4.97 -9.13 -5.05
C LEU A 53 -5.52 -10.41 -5.68
N SER A 54 -6.49 -11.07 -5.06
CA SER A 54 -7.04 -12.31 -5.58
C SER A 54 -7.69 -12.11 -6.95
N HIS A 55 -7.64 -13.15 -7.78
CA HIS A 55 -8.12 -13.08 -9.17
C HIS A 55 -9.59 -12.64 -9.25
N GLU A 56 -10.43 -13.16 -8.36
CA GLU A 56 -11.86 -12.87 -8.33
C GLU A 56 -12.13 -11.40 -8.00
N VAL A 57 -11.45 -10.87 -6.98
CA VAL A 57 -11.59 -9.46 -6.57
C VAL A 57 -11.05 -8.53 -7.66
N LYS A 58 -9.85 -8.81 -8.19
CA LYS A 58 -9.28 -8.05 -9.32
C LYS A 58 -10.21 -8.01 -10.52
N LYS A 59 -10.83 -9.14 -10.87
CA LYS A 59 -11.76 -9.22 -12.01
C LYS A 59 -12.97 -8.32 -11.80
N ILE A 60 -13.56 -8.30 -10.60
CA ILE A 60 -14.69 -7.43 -10.26
C ILE A 60 -14.27 -5.97 -10.41
N PHE A 61 -13.16 -5.56 -9.79
CA PHE A 61 -12.73 -4.15 -9.80
C PHE A 61 -12.09 -3.67 -11.11
N SER A 62 -11.80 -4.59 -12.04
CA SER A 62 -11.39 -4.26 -13.42
C SER A 62 -12.57 -4.14 -14.38
N ASP A 63 -13.79 -4.44 -13.93
CA ASP A 63 -14.99 -4.35 -14.78
C ASP A 63 -15.28 -2.88 -15.15
N GLN A 64 -15.49 -2.65 -16.45
CA GLN A 64 -15.85 -1.34 -16.97
C GLN A 64 -17.23 -0.88 -16.51
N ALA A 65 -18.12 -1.81 -16.15
CA ALA A 65 -19.44 -1.53 -15.61
C ALA A 65 -19.41 -0.91 -14.20
N LEU A 66 -18.32 -1.07 -13.45
CA LEU A 66 -18.17 -0.38 -12.16
C LEU A 66 -17.92 1.11 -12.34
N THR A 67 -18.42 1.89 -11.39
CA THR A 67 -18.20 3.33 -11.40
C THR A 67 -16.71 3.65 -11.27
N GLN A 68 -16.30 4.75 -11.91
CA GLN A 68 -14.93 5.27 -11.81
C GLN A 68 -14.52 5.48 -10.35
N ARG A 69 -15.42 6.02 -9.52
CA ARG A 69 -15.22 6.21 -8.08
C ARG A 69 -14.93 4.89 -7.35
N THR A 70 -15.69 3.84 -7.62
CA THR A 70 -15.51 2.53 -6.98
C THR A 70 -14.14 1.94 -7.32
N ARG A 71 -13.72 2.03 -8.58
CA ARG A 71 -12.38 1.59 -9.01
C ARG A 71 -11.27 2.42 -8.38
N TYR A 72 -11.47 3.74 -8.29
CA TYR A 72 -10.55 4.65 -7.63
C TYR A 72 -10.35 4.27 -6.16
N LEU A 73 -11.43 3.99 -5.42
CA LEU A 73 -11.36 3.57 -4.02
C LEU A 73 -10.65 2.22 -3.87
N TYR A 74 -10.88 1.28 -4.77
CA TYR A 74 -10.17 -0.01 -4.77
C TYR A 74 -8.66 0.16 -4.91
N PHE A 75 -8.20 0.91 -5.92
CA PHE A 75 -6.77 1.14 -6.11
C PHE A 75 -6.15 1.98 -4.99
N SER A 76 -6.92 2.90 -4.42
CA SER A 76 -6.51 3.67 -3.23
C SER A 76 -6.24 2.75 -2.04
N LEU A 77 -7.18 1.85 -1.74
CA LEU A 77 -7.07 0.91 -0.63
C LEU A 77 -5.94 -0.09 -0.86
N LEU A 78 -5.85 -0.67 -2.06
CA LEU A 78 -4.78 -1.62 -2.39
C LEU A 78 -3.40 -0.98 -2.26
N SER A 79 -3.23 0.26 -2.73
CA SER A 79 -1.98 1.00 -2.59
C SER A 79 -1.63 1.17 -1.11
N LEU A 80 -2.58 1.63 -0.28
CA LEU A 80 -2.37 1.84 1.15
C LEU A 80 -1.99 0.55 1.90
N VAL A 81 -2.72 -0.54 1.68
CA VAL A 81 -2.47 -1.84 2.35
C VAL A 81 -1.09 -2.38 2.00
N CYS A 82 -0.71 -2.34 0.71
CA CYS A 82 0.62 -2.75 0.28
C CYS A 82 1.73 -1.85 0.85
N PHE A 83 1.46 -0.55 0.97
CA PHE A 83 2.40 0.39 1.58
C PHE A 83 2.65 0.07 3.06
N HIS A 84 1.59 -0.15 3.85
CA HIS A 84 1.72 -0.51 5.27
C HIS A 84 2.55 -1.78 5.45
N LEU A 85 2.34 -2.80 4.61
CA LEU A 85 3.16 -4.01 4.62
C LEU A 85 4.63 -3.74 4.31
N GLY A 86 4.90 -2.97 3.26
CA GLY A 86 6.26 -2.55 2.92
C GLY A 86 6.94 -1.83 4.09
N GLN A 87 6.20 -0.95 4.76
CA GLN A 87 6.68 -0.20 5.92
C GLN A 87 6.99 -1.11 7.12
N ASP A 88 6.09 -2.01 7.49
CA ASP A 88 6.30 -2.94 8.60
C ASP A 88 7.56 -3.79 8.39
N LEU A 89 7.73 -4.30 7.16
CA LEU A 89 8.91 -5.07 6.77
C LEU A 89 10.19 -4.22 6.78
N ALA A 90 10.12 -2.99 6.29
CA ALA A 90 11.26 -2.08 6.29
C ALA A 90 11.70 -1.71 7.71
N ILE A 91 10.76 -1.51 8.64
CA ILE A 91 11.04 -1.22 10.06
C ILE A 91 11.81 -2.36 10.74
N VAL A 92 11.52 -3.62 10.38
CA VAL A 92 12.23 -4.80 10.91
C VAL A 92 13.47 -5.19 10.09
N GLY A 93 13.88 -4.35 9.14
CA GLY A 93 15.11 -4.53 8.35
C GLY A 93 14.99 -5.48 7.16
N LYS A 94 13.78 -5.94 6.82
CA LYS A 94 13.51 -6.82 5.67
C LYS A 94 13.35 -6.01 4.39
N HIS A 95 14.39 -5.29 3.98
CA HIS A 95 14.30 -4.30 2.90
C HIS A 95 13.92 -4.91 1.53
N GLU A 96 14.44 -6.08 1.19
CA GLU A 96 14.12 -6.73 -0.10
C GLU A 96 12.64 -7.13 -0.18
N GLU A 97 12.09 -7.73 0.89
CA GLU A 97 10.67 -8.05 1.01
C GLU A 97 9.81 -6.78 1.00
N ALA A 98 10.25 -5.73 1.70
CA ALA A 98 9.56 -4.44 1.74
C ALA A 98 9.43 -3.80 0.35
N VAL A 99 10.51 -3.82 -0.44
CA VAL A 99 10.53 -3.26 -1.81
C VAL A 99 9.50 -3.93 -2.72
N ILE A 100 9.27 -5.24 -2.56
CA ILE A 100 8.22 -5.95 -3.33
C ILE A 100 6.85 -5.32 -3.05
N HIS A 101 6.50 -5.13 -1.78
CA HIS A 101 5.21 -4.56 -1.40
C HIS A 101 5.10 -3.07 -1.75
N PHE A 102 6.17 -2.29 -1.65
CA PHE A 102 6.16 -0.92 -2.14
C PHE A 102 5.96 -0.84 -3.66
N LYS A 103 6.52 -1.76 -4.45
CA LYS A 103 6.29 -1.82 -5.90
C LYS A 103 4.82 -2.15 -6.23
N GLU A 104 4.19 -3.02 -5.47
CA GLU A 104 2.75 -3.30 -5.60
C GLU A 104 1.89 -2.09 -5.21
N SER A 105 2.30 -1.39 -4.14
CA SER A 105 1.69 -0.13 -3.74
C SER A 105 1.79 0.94 -4.85
N LEU A 106 2.95 1.03 -5.50
CA LEU A 106 3.21 1.93 -6.61
C LEU A 106 2.32 1.59 -7.81
N GLU A 107 2.29 0.32 -8.23
CA GLU A 107 1.44 -0.14 -9.35
C GLU A 107 -0.04 0.18 -9.11
N ALA A 108 -0.54 -0.06 -7.89
CA ALA A 108 -1.90 0.29 -7.51
C ALA A 108 -2.12 1.81 -7.54
N GLY A 109 -1.15 2.60 -7.06
CA GLY A 109 -1.21 4.05 -7.09
C GLY A 109 -1.25 4.63 -8.52
N GLU A 110 -0.45 4.09 -9.43
CA GLU A 110 -0.49 4.46 -10.85
C GLU A 110 -1.82 4.08 -11.51
N ASN A 111 -2.37 2.90 -11.17
CA ASN A 111 -3.69 2.49 -11.64
C ASN A 111 -4.79 3.43 -11.14
N ARG A 112 -4.71 3.90 -9.89
CA ARG A 112 -5.63 4.93 -9.37
C ARG A 112 -5.55 6.22 -10.18
N GLN A 113 -4.35 6.72 -10.46
CA GLN A 113 -4.15 7.95 -11.26
C GLN A 113 -4.70 7.81 -12.69
N ARG A 114 -4.60 6.61 -13.28
CA ARG A 114 -5.22 6.30 -14.59
C ARG A 114 -6.74 6.32 -14.55
N VAL A 115 -7.33 5.91 -13.42
CA VAL A 115 -8.79 5.91 -13.25
C VAL A 115 -9.31 7.33 -13.07
N GLU A 116 -8.64 8.20 -12.32
CA GLU A 116 -9.04 9.60 -12.13
C GLU A 116 -7.80 10.50 -12.14
N ALA A 117 -7.66 11.28 -13.23
CA ALA A 117 -6.54 12.17 -13.42
C ALA A 117 -6.70 13.41 -12.52
N GLY A 118 -6.11 13.35 -11.32
CA GLY A 118 -5.98 14.49 -10.41
C GLY A 118 -4.51 14.70 -10.04
N GLU A 119 -4.04 15.95 -10.06
CA GLU A 119 -2.67 16.30 -9.64
C GLU A 119 -2.40 15.97 -8.17
N GLU A 120 -3.45 15.86 -7.35
CA GLU A 120 -3.37 15.64 -5.90
C GLU A 120 -2.71 14.30 -5.53
N TYR A 121 -2.61 13.34 -6.46
CA TYR A 121 -2.08 12.01 -6.16
C TYR A 121 -0.62 11.80 -6.58
N GLN A 122 -0.02 12.77 -7.26
CA GLN A 122 1.37 12.66 -7.69
C GLN A 122 2.33 12.59 -6.50
N ASP A 123 2.03 13.31 -5.40
CA ASP A 123 2.86 13.30 -4.18
C ASP A 123 2.93 11.89 -3.55
N TRP A 124 1.83 11.13 -3.55
CA TRP A 124 1.82 9.75 -3.03
C TRP A 124 2.69 8.82 -3.88
N ILE A 125 2.61 8.94 -5.21
CA ILE A 125 3.44 8.16 -6.14
C ILE A 125 4.92 8.49 -5.94
N LEU A 126 5.28 9.77 -5.89
CA LEU A 126 6.65 10.23 -5.65
C LEU A 126 7.17 9.78 -4.28
N TYR A 127 6.30 9.79 -3.27
CA TYR A 127 6.65 9.31 -1.95
C TYR A 127 6.99 7.81 -1.93
N ILE A 128 6.19 6.97 -2.59
CA ILE A 128 6.48 5.53 -2.72
C ILE A 128 7.77 5.31 -3.53
N GLN A 129 7.92 6.00 -4.67
CA GLN A 129 9.12 5.91 -5.51
C GLN A 129 10.39 6.29 -4.72
N GLY A 130 10.35 7.40 -3.99
CA GLY A 130 11.45 7.82 -3.13
C GLY A 130 11.75 6.80 -2.03
N THR A 131 10.72 6.20 -1.44
CA THR A 131 10.89 5.14 -0.43
C THR A 131 11.56 3.89 -1.02
N ILE A 132 11.17 3.47 -2.22
CA ILE A 132 11.81 2.36 -2.94
C ILE A 132 13.26 2.70 -3.26
N ALA A 133 13.50 3.88 -3.85
CA ALA A 133 14.83 4.35 -4.21
C ALA A 133 15.77 4.40 -3.00
N TYR A 134 15.27 4.87 -1.86
CA TYR A 134 15.97 4.82 -0.59
C TYR A 134 16.37 3.38 -0.24
N LEU A 135 15.43 2.44 -0.18
CA LEU A 135 15.72 1.05 0.20
C LEU A 135 16.65 0.33 -0.79
N GLU A 136 16.61 0.71 -2.06
CA GLU A 136 17.50 0.20 -3.11
C GLU A 136 18.87 0.92 -3.16
N ASN A 137 19.14 1.84 -2.22
CA ASN A 137 20.35 2.65 -2.17
C ASN A 137 20.59 3.47 -3.46
N ASN A 138 19.51 3.89 -4.12
CA ASN A 138 19.51 4.67 -5.34
C ASN A 138 19.33 6.16 -5.02
N LEU A 139 20.44 6.80 -4.67
CA LEU A 139 20.45 8.22 -4.27
C LEU A 139 19.90 9.16 -5.35
N VAL A 140 20.25 8.93 -6.62
CA VAL A 140 19.84 9.79 -7.75
C VAL A 140 18.32 9.81 -7.88
N GLU A 141 17.68 8.65 -7.81
CA GLU A 141 16.23 8.56 -7.93
C GLU A 141 15.51 9.12 -6.69
N LEU A 142 16.09 8.94 -5.49
CA LEU A 142 15.57 9.54 -4.27
C LEU A 142 15.61 11.08 -4.32
N GLU A 143 16.72 11.65 -4.80
CA GLU A 143 16.85 13.10 -5.01
C GLU A 143 15.83 13.62 -6.02
N ARG A 144 15.61 12.91 -7.12
CA ARG A 144 14.56 13.24 -8.10
C ARG A 144 13.19 13.32 -7.43
N CYS A 145 12.82 12.27 -6.69
CA CYS A 145 11.52 12.21 -5.99
C CYS A 145 11.36 13.35 -4.98
N PHE A 146 12.40 13.66 -4.20
CA PHE A 146 12.38 14.74 -3.23
C PHE A 146 12.22 16.14 -3.87
N ASN A 147 12.84 16.36 -5.02
CA ASN A 147 12.75 17.63 -5.73
C ASN A 147 11.38 17.83 -6.40
N GLU A 148 10.75 16.76 -6.86
CA GLU A 148 9.45 16.81 -7.54
C GLU A 148 8.24 16.82 -6.59
N ILE A 149 8.38 16.27 -5.38
CA ILE A 149 7.26 16.21 -4.42
C ILE A 149 6.91 17.61 -3.92
N LYS A 150 5.62 17.95 -3.91
CA LYS A 150 5.16 19.30 -3.56
C LYS A 150 5.17 19.52 -2.05
N GLU A 151 4.36 18.76 -1.32
CA GLU A 151 4.22 18.95 0.14
C GLU A 151 4.10 17.64 0.93
N THR A 152 3.19 16.74 0.55
CA THR A 152 2.81 15.63 1.44
C THR A 152 3.95 14.63 1.56
N ASN A 153 4.38 14.29 2.78
CA ASN A 153 5.51 13.39 3.08
C ASN A 153 6.89 13.88 2.58
N LYS A 154 7.03 15.15 2.18
CA LYS A 154 8.31 15.70 1.72
C LYS A 154 9.38 15.66 2.81
N ASP A 155 8.98 15.93 4.05
CA ASP A 155 9.83 15.84 5.24
C ASP A 155 10.35 14.41 5.48
N VAL A 156 9.55 13.39 5.14
CA VAL A 156 9.97 12.00 5.18
C VAL A 156 11.07 11.76 4.15
N LEU A 157 10.85 12.15 2.89
CA LEU A 157 11.86 11.98 1.84
C LEU A 157 13.15 12.74 2.15
N GLU A 158 13.06 13.93 2.75
CA GLU A 158 14.23 14.68 3.22
C GLU A 158 15.06 13.88 4.24
N ARG A 159 14.41 13.26 5.22
CA ARG A 159 15.10 12.42 6.22
C ARG A 159 15.73 11.18 5.60
N LEU A 160 14.99 10.49 4.72
CA LEU A 160 15.53 9.34 3.98
C LEU A 160 16.77 9.75 3.18
N LEU A 161 16.70 10.87 2.47
CA LEU A 161 17.81 11.42 1.68
C LEU A 161 19.02 11.76 2.55
N ASN A 162 18.80 12.47 3.67
CA ASN A 162 19.85 12.83 4.60
C ASN A 162 20.52 11.60 5.22
N GLY A 163 19.73 10.61 5.65
CA GLY A 163 20.25 9.38 6.23
C GLY A 163 21.09 8.58 5.24
N LEU A 164 20.61 8.48 3.99
CA LEU A 164 21.34 7.80 2.91
C LEU A 164 22.64 8.51 2.57
N ASN A 165 22.63 9.84 2.45
CA ASN A 165 23.82 10.64 2.19
C ASN A 165 24.88 10.52 3.29
N GLN A 166 24.46 10.48 4.56
CA GLN A 166 25.39 10.40 5.69
C GLN A 166 26.00 9.01 5.85
N ARG A 167 25.22 7.95 5.61
CA ARG A 167 25.62 6.57 5.95
C ARG A 167 25.95 5.70 4.75
N GLY A 168 25.58 6.11 3.53
CA GLY A 168 25.75 5.34 2.30
C GLY A 168 24.93 4.04 2.25
N LYS A 169 24.00 3.86 3.19
CA LYS A 169 23.10 2.69 3.25
C LYS A 169 21.78 3.01 3.98
N PRO A 170 20.69 2.29 3.67
CA PRO A 170 19.40 2.50 4.32
C PRO A 170 19.38 2.01 5.77
N ASP A 171 18.74 2.79 6.64
CA ASP A 171 18.26 2.42 7.97
C ASP A 171 16.86 3.03 8.16
N TYR A 172 15.86 2.33 7.60
CA TYR A 172 14.49 2.85 7.49
C TYR A 172 13.91 3.17 8.86
N LYS A 173 14.19 2.34 9.88
CA LYS A 173 13.71 2.56 11.24
C LYS A 173 14.18 3.90 11.80
N ILE A 174 15.45 4.26 11.61
CA ILE A 174 16.00 5.53 12.11
C ILE A 174 15.45 6.73 11.33
N ASP A 175 15.40 6.64 10.01
CA ASP A 175 15.05 7.79 9.17
C ASP A 175 13.54 8.01 9.06
N TYR A 176 12.74 6.95 9.23
CA TYR A 176 11.28 7.00 9.13
C TYR A 176 10.55 7.19 10.47
N ILE A 177 11.02 6.64 11.60
CA ILE A 177 10.24 6.65 12.86
C ILE A 177 10.37 7.95 13.66
N ASN A 178 11.41 8.76 13.43
CA ASN A 178 11.63 10.01 14.19
C ASN A 178 10.65 11.16 13.85
N VAL A 179 9.43 10.83 13.39
CA VAL A 179 8.38 11.74 12.93
C VAL A 179 7.34 12.05 14.02
N PHE A 180 7.32 11.26 15.09
CA PHE A 180 6.30 11.35 16.15
C PHE A 180 6.87 11.62 17.55
N LYS A 181 7.94 12.41 17.65
CA LYS A 181 8.42 12.93 18.95
C LYS A 181 8.08 14.39 19.14
#